data_AF-N9PJD5-F1
#
_entry.id   AF-N9PJD5-F1
#
_cell.length_a   1.000
_cell.length_b   1.000
_cell.length_c   1.000
_cell.angle_alpha   90.00
_cell.angle_beta   90.00
_cell.angle_gamma   90.00
#
_symmetry.space_group_name_H-M   'P 1'
#
loop_
_entity.id
_entity.type
_entity.pdbx_description
1 polymer ?
#
loop_
_entity_poly.entity_id
_entity_poly.type
_entity_poly.pdbx_seq_one_letter_code
_entity_poly.pdbx_strand_id
1 'polypeptide(L)'
;MLKRMLACALFTVTGYAYSADIQVTTLVDEDKDDAVCSLREAVEFLNKRSQKEFENGYHGCGNKDASSTIILQRDQTYQLNSALNIKAAMTIRTIVSDGFNDNKKGLNNATLKMAGTDRLFVIDDNNVESALLAVNLIELNLQGTSNKLNDGGLILNRESLSIQYSRLTGGSANRGGAIYNAGVSSDAKNTAGYVFINNSIFQNNKADQGAVIYSEMPMYLITQSVIRDNEGVAGPNGALLFVQTGFNNDTIAGALAVRSSGIRSSTIFHNKGGYVANIREGMVLNNNTIIKNAAGLYLQSLNFKVTTEEDVNGEKKETVKEYPSSYVSNSVLVANGNSNCGSTSDDTTIVQSNLTTSECDRNAGERLPNFMWNQNDPEQALIAGGTNDEGICAAPPAKGLLCPYSTPKDQMLGFFKPRLLTSYKLLSDSLIVNKGRIYSDGTTFSLASCEATDQRGKSRTGFNELCDLGAIELVVNRGEIPIVGQDILYGQIAKFSIAESLLDGELLDPATCETQLGKRSDGQPWQAGCLQVIQTQTPSKGKVTLDQDGNVTYVPDSDWHGADKFNLRVMTTTTRFNDASNYFIDIPATIVQDPPNTFKSKTVNVGSFGLGAILALLGLIGLRRLKS
;
A
#
# COMPACT_ATOMS: atom_id res chain seq x y z
N MET A 1 -16.35 -37.11 22.51
CA MET A 1 -17.30 -37.64 21.49
C MET A 1 -18.69 -37.25 21.99
N LEU A 2 -19.62 -36.65 21.24
CA LEU A 2 -19.81 -36.53 19.81
C LEU A 2 -20.77 -35.35 19.58
N LYS A 3 -20.57 -34.65 18.46
CA LYS A 3 -21.37 -33.61 17.81
C LYS A 3 -22.89 -33.86 17.84
N ARG A 4 -23.70 -32.79 17.92
CA ARG A 4 -24.56 -32.27 16.82
C ARG A 4 -25.66 -31.31 17.32
N MET A 5 -25.81 -30.21 16.57
CA MET A 5 -27.05 -29.49 16.22
C MET A 5 -28.00 -29.03 17.32
N LEU A 6 -28.16 -27.71 17.46
CA LEU A 6 -29.47 -27.07 17.30
C LEU A 6 -29.27 -25.55 17.16
N ALA A 7 -29.29 -25.10 15.91
CA ALA A 7 -29.65 -23.74 15.54
C ALA A 7 -31.19 -23.69 15.51
N CYS A 8 -31.80 -22.77 16.28
CA CYS A 8 -32.86 -21.88 15.81
C CYS A 8 -33.44 -21.02 16.94
N ALA A 9 -33.70 -19.76 16.58
CA ALA A 9 -34.68 -18.83 17.13
C ALA A 9 -34.22 -17.91 18.30
N LEU A 10 -33.89 -16.65 17.97
CA LEU A 10 -34.85 -15.54 18.00
C LEU A 10 -34.16 -14.24 17.53
N PHE A 11 -34.60 -13.65 16.41
CA PHE A 11 -34.50 -12.19 16.20
C PHE A 11 -35.68 -11.76 15.33
N THR A 12 -36.72 -11.23 15.98
CA THR A 12 -37.68 -10.33 15.35
C THR A 12 -37.22 -8.92 15.64
N VAL A 13 -36.48 -8.32 14.69
CA VAL A 13 -36.25 -6.88 14.62
C VAL A 13 -36.73 -6.43 13.25
N THR A 14 -37.52 -5.36 13.27
CA THR A 14 -38.18 -4.67 12.18
C THR A 14 -37.33 -4.52 10.91
N GLY A 15 -37.93 -4.88 9.77
CA GLY A 15 -37.29 -4.94 8.46
C GLY A 15 -36.86 -3.58 7.92
N TYR A 16 -35.54 -3.38 7.93
CA TYR A 16 -34.87 -2.87 6.74
C TYR A 16 -34.54 -4.12 5.91
N ALA A 17 -35.02 -4.19 4.67
CA ALA A 17 -34.62 -5.24 3.74
C ALA A 17 -33.15 -5.00 3.36
N TYR A 18 -32.22 -5.47 4.21
CA TYR A 18 -30.83 -5.56 3.83
C TYR A 18 -30.70 -6.71 2.85
N SER A 19 -30.38 -6.34 1.61
CA SER A 19 -29.95 -7.25 0.56
C SER A 19 -28.74 -8.04 1.07
N ALA A 20 -28.84 -9.37 1.13
CA ALA A 20 -27.76 -10.21 1.65
C ALA A 20 -26.64 -10.38 0.61
N ASP A 21 -25.39 -10.31 1.06
CA ASP A 21 -24.23 -10.60 0.21
C ASP A 21 -24.17 -12.09 -0.18
N ILE A 22 -23.63 -12.37 -1.36
CA ILE A 22 -23.51 -13.73 -1.89
C ILE A 22 -22.26 -14.39 -1.28
N GLN A 23 -22.47 -15.42 -0.46
CA GLN A 23 -21.37 -16.16 0.18
C GLN A 23 -20.92 -17.32 -0.72
N VAL A 24 -19.63 -17.35 -1.08
CA VAL A 24 -19.05 -18.53 -1.75
C VAL A 24 -18.74 -19.59 -0.70
N THR A 25 -19.28 -20.79 -0.91
CA THR A 25 -19.26 -21.90 0.07
C THR A 25 -18.41 -23.10 -0.37
N THR A 26 -17.92 -23.12 -1.62
CA THR A 26 -16.94 -24.10 -2.11
C THR A 26 -15.67 -23.42 -2.65
N LEU A 27 -14.57 -24.14 -2.59
CA LEU A 27 -13.27 -23.74 -3.15
C LEU A 27 -13.06 -24.25 -4.59
N VAL A 28 -13.95 -25.14 -5.03
CA VAL A 28 -13.87 -25.80 -6.32
C VAL A 28 -14.56 -24.94 -7.38
N ASP A 29 -13.99 -24.96 -8.58
CA ASP A 29 -14.63 -24.39 -9.75
C ASP A 29 -15.62 -25.38 -10.35
N GLU A 30 -16.91 -25.15 -10.12
CA GLU A 30 -17.99 -25.97 -10.63
C GLU A 30 -19.23 -25.13 -10.97
N ASP A 31 -20.06 -25.67 -11.86
CA ASP A 31 -21.39 -25.15 -12.17
C ASP A 31 -22.35 -26.35 -12.14
N LYS A 32 -23.00 -26.53 -11.00
CA LYS A 32 -23.76 -27.74 -10.68
C LYS A 32 -24.95 -27.36 -9.79
N ASP A 33 -26.14 -27.77 -10.21
CA ASP A 33 -27.37 -27.55 -9.46
C ASP A 33 -27.36 -28.35 -8.13
N ASP A 34 -26.81 -27.73 -7.09
CA ASP A 34 -26.84 -28.20 -5.72
C ASP A 34 -26.93 -27.03 -4.72
N ALA A 35 -26.75 -27.33 -3.43
CA ALA A 35 -26.94 -26.34 -2.36
C ALA A 35 -25.67 -25.52 -2.06
N VAL A 36 -24.60 -25.72 -2.83
CA VAL A 36 -23.29 -25.13 -2.61
C VAL A 36 -23.05 -24.06 -3.67
N CYS A 37 -22.75 -22.85 -3.24
CA CYS A 37 -22.42 -21.74 -4.14
C CYS A 37 -20.91 -21.70 -4.43
N SER A 38 -20.52 -21.89 -5.68
CA SER A 38 -19.18 -21.66 -6.22
C SER A 38 -18.97 -20.21 -6.64
N LEU A 39 -17.71 -19.79 -6.82
CA LEU A 39 -17.42 -18.46 -7.33
C LEU A 39 -17.93 -18.29 -8.78
N ARG A 40 -17.88 -19.35 -9.59
CA ARG A 40 -18.39 -19.32 -10.96
C ARG A 40 -19.90 -19.11 -11.01
N GLU A 41 -20.63 -19.86 -10.18
CA GLU A 41 -22.08 -19.74 -10.06
C GLU A 41 -22.49 -18.37 -9.53
N ALA A 42 -21.74 -17.82 -8.56
CA ALA A 42 -22.01 -16.49 -8.03
C ALA A 42 -21.85 -15.38 -9.09
N VAL A 43 -20.81 -15.46 -9.93
CA VAL A 43 -20.61 -14.53 -11.05
C VAL A 43 -21.71 -14.71 -12.10
N GLU A 44 -22.03 -15.95 -12.46
CA GLU A 44 -23.05 -16.25 -13.47
C GLU A 44 -24.45 -15.79 -13.03
N PHE A 45 -24.76 -15.99 -11.75
CA PHE A 45 -25.95 -15.45 -11.11
C PHE A 45 -26.06 -13.94 -11.31
N LEU A 46 -25.01 -13.18 -10.94
CA LEU A 46 -25.03 -11.72 -11.06
C LEU A 46 -25.13 -11.24 -12.51
N ASN A 47 -24.49 -11.93 -13.45
CA ASN A 47 -24.61 -11.64 -14.88
C ASN A 47 -26.05 -11.79 -15.39
N LYS A 48 -26.83 -12.73 -14.83
CA LYS A 48 -28.17 -13.08 -15.32
C LYS A 48 -29.31 -12.70 -14.39
N ARG A 49 -29.04 -12.09 -13.22
CA ARG A 49 -30.03 -11.79 -12.16
C ARG A 49 -31.26 -11.01 -12.64
N SER A 50 -31.15 -10.22 -13.70
CA SER A 50 -32.28 -9.48 -14.27
C SER A 50 -33.30 -10.36 -14.99
N GLN A 51 -32.93 -11.60 -15.32
CA GLN A 51 -33.78 -12.56 -16.00
C GLN A 51 -34.67 -13.29 -14.98
N LYS A 52 -35.93 -13.50 -15.36
CA LYS A 52 -36.96 -14.07 -14.48
C LYS A 52 -36.59 -15.44 -13.90
N GLU A 53 -35.87 -16.25 -14.65
CA GLU A 53 -35.45 -17.60 -14.23
C GLU A 53 -34.40 -17.60 -13.10
N PHE A 54 -33.73 -16.47 -12.86
CA PHE A 54 -32.75 -16.28 -11.79
C PHE A 54 -33.33 -15.58 -10.55
N GLU A 55 -34.63 -15.26 -10.52
CA GLU A 55 -35.22 -14.52 -9.40
C GLU A 55 -35.04 -15.23 -8.04
N ASN A 56 -34.98 -16.55 -8.04
CA ASN A 56 -34.83 -17.38 -6.84
C ASN A 56 -33.39 -17.85 -6.58
N GLY A 57 -32.41 -17.31 -7.30
CA GLY A 57 -31.00 -17.71 -7.20
C GLY A 57 -30.55 -18.60 -8.35
N TYR A 58 -29.29 -19.04 -8.29
CA TYR A 58 -28.67 -19.94 -9.26
C TYR A 58 -27.74 -20.90 -8.55
N HIS A 59 -28.03 -22.20 -8.62
CA HIS A 59 -27.17 -23.28 -8.10
C HIS A 59 -26.61 -22.97 -6.70
N GLY A 60 -27.50 -22.70 -5.74
CA GLY A 60 -27.11 -22.37 -4.36
C GLY A 60 -26.66 -20.93 -4.11
N CYS A 61 -26.49 -20.11 -5.15
CA CYS A 61 -26.07 -18.70 -5.04
C CYS A 61 -27.24 -17.71 -5.11
N GLY A 62 -27.37 -16.88 -4.08
CA GLY A 62 -28.15 -15.63 -4.11
C GLY A 62 -29.66 -15.78 -4.37
N ASN A 63 -30.30 -14.64 -4.62
CA ASN A 63 -31.67 -14.48 -5.15
C ASN A 63 -31.81 -13.04 -5.66
N LYS A 64 -32.96 -12.66 -6.23
CA LYS A 64 -33.18 -11.31 -6.79
C LYS A 64 -32.90 -10.17 -5.80
N ASP A 65 -33.06 -10.43 -4.50
CA ASP A 65 -32.85 -9.47 -3.43
C ASP A 65 -31.41 -9.51 -2.89
N ALA A 66 -30.52 -10.35 -3.42
CA ALA A 66 -29.11 -10.42 -3.03
C ALA A 66 -28.31 -9.24 -3.58
N SER A 67 -27.27 -8.84 -2.86
CA SER A 67 -26.46 -7.68 -3.22
C SER A 67 -25.59 -8.03 -4.44
N SER A 68 -24.98 -7.02 -5.08
CA SER A 68 -23.96 -7.26 -6.12
C SER A 68 -22.57 -7.55 -5.52
N THR A 69 -22.50 -8.05 -4.28
CA THR A 69 -21.25 -8.35 -3.58
C THR A 69 -21.10 -9.85 -3.36
N ILE A 70 -19.98 -10.40 -3.85
CA ILE A 70 -19.53 -11.77 -3.63
C ILE A 70 -18.47 -11.78 -2.53
N ILE A 71 -18.67 -12.61 -1.51
CA ILE A 71 -17.81 -12.72 -0.33
C ILE A 71 -17.03 -14.04 -0.35
N LEU A 72 -15.72 -13.90 -0.19
CA LEU A 72 -14.75 -14.99 -0.09
C LEU A 72 -14.19 -15.08 1.32
N GLN A 73 -13.86 -16.30 1.76
CA GLN A 73 -13.29 -16.56 3.08
C GLN A 73 -11.81 -16.18 3.13
N ARG A 74 -11.36 -15.65 4.28
CA ARG A 74 -9.96 -15.29 4.53
C ARG A 74 -9.05 -16.50 4.37
N ASP A 75 -7.87 -16.26 3.78
CA ASP A 75 -6.80 -17.25 3.62
C ASP A 75 -7.19 -18.54 2.88
N GLN A 76 -8.31 -18.54 2.16
CA GLN A 76 -8.73 -19.66 1.33
C GLN A 76 -8.24 -19.51 -0.11
N THR A 77 -8.05 -20.64 -0.79
CA THR A 77 -7.70 -20.66 -2.21
C THR A 77 -8.84 -21.24 -3.04
N TYR A 78 -9.41 -20.42 -3.91
CA TYR A 78 -10.43 -20.78 -4.88
C TYR A 78 -9.74 -21.09 -6.20
N GLN A 79 -9.88 -22.33 -6.68
CA GLN A 79 -9.35 -22.72 -7.99
C GLN A 79 -10.30 -22.25 -9.09
N LEU A 80 -9.77 -21.95 -10.27
CA LEU A 80 -10.52 -21.65 -11.49
C LEU A 80 -9.94 -22.46 -12.65
N ASN A 81 -10.79 -23.19 -13.38
CA ASN A 81 -10.42 -24.00 -14.53
C ASN A 81 -10.45 -23.20 -15.85
N SER A 82 -11.23 -22.11 -15.89
CA SER A 82 -11.31 -21.18 -17.03
C SER A 82 -11.68 -19.78 -16.55
N ALA A 83 -11.62 -18.78 -17.43
CA ALA A 83 -11.99 -17.42 -17.07
C ALA A 83 -13.42 -17.31 -16.50
N LEU A 84 -13.57 -16.35 -15.59
CA LEU A 84 -14.87 -15.82 -15.16
C LEU A 84 -15.21 -14.62 -16.05
N ASN A 85 -16.34 -14.71 -16.75
CA ASN A 85 -16.84 -13.63 -17.59
C ASN A 85 -17.72 -12.72 -16.73
N ILE A 86 -17.37 -11.45 -16.59
CA ILE A 86 -18.12 -10.45 -15.83
C ILE A 86 -18.83 -9.53 -16.83
N LYS A 87 -20.16 -9.59 -16.80
CA LYS A 87 -21.07 -8.85 -17.70
C LYS A 87 -22.06 -7.95 -16.95
N ALA A 88 -21.90 -7.84 -15.63
CA ALA A 88 -22.70 -6.98 -14.77
C ALA A 88 -21.80 -6.36 -13.68
N ALA A 89 -22.21 -5.19 -13.17
CA ALA A 89 -21.51 -4.53 -12.08
C ALA A 89 -21.51 -5.40 -10.81
N MET A 90 -20.33 -5.59 -10.21
CA MET A 90 -20.17 -6.43 -9.02
C MET A 90 -18.93 -6.10 -8.19
N THR A 91 -18.94 -6.51 -6.93
CA THR A 91 -17.79 -6.46 -6.03
C THR A 91 -17.43 -7.89 -5.63
N ILE A 92 -16.17 -8.29 -5.82
CA ILE A 92 -15.64 -9.55 -5.29
C ILE A 92 -14.63 -9.18 -4.21
N ARG A 93 -14.86 -9.65 -2.99
CA ARG A 93 -14.03 -9.28 -1.85
C ARG A 93 -13.87 -10.39 -0.82
N THR A 94 -12.75 -10.32 -0.11
CA THR A 94 -12.55 -11.13 1.09
C THR A 94 -13.42 -10.60 2.25
N ILE A 95 -13.93 -11.51 3.07
CA ILE A 95 -14.73 -11.18 4.26
C ILE A 95 -13.93 -10.32 5.24
N VAL A 96 -14.62 -9.33 5.86
CA VAL A 96 -14.04 -8.49 6.92
C VAL A 96 -13.76 -9.36 8.15
N SER A 97 -12.69 -9.07 8.88
CA SER A 97 -12.44 -9.71 10.18
C SER A 97 -13.53 -9.37 11.20
N ASP A 98 -13.92 -10.35 12.01
CA ASP A 98 -14.75 -10.18 13.21
C ASP A 98 -13.90 -10.01 14.50
N GLY A 99 -12.57 -10.07 14.37
CA GLY A 99 -11.63 -9.89 15.46
C GLY A 99 -11.59 -8.45 15.97
N PHE A 100 -11.58 -8.28 17.30
CA PHE A 100 -11.40 -6.97 17.93
C PHE A 100 -10.07 -6.33 17.47
N ASN A 101 -10.14 -5.12 16.89
CA ASN A 101 -9.01 -4.36 16.34
C ASN A 101 -8.25 -5.00 15.16
N ASP A 102 -8.81 -5.99 14.45
CA ASP A 102 -8.21 -6.52 13.21
C ASP A 102 -8.61 -5.69 11.98
N ASN A 103 -8.09 -4.46 11.93
CA ASN A 103 -8.32 -3.51 10.82
C ASN A 103 -7.27 -3.62 9.70
N LYS A 104 -6.41 -4.65 9.74
CA LYS A 104 -5.27 -4.79 8.83
C LYS A 104 -5.76 -5.30 7.48
N LYS A 105 -5.62 -4.46 6.45
CA LYS A 105 -6.05 -4.78 5.09
C LYS A 105 -4.96 -5.46 4.28
N GLY A 106 -5.35 -6.37 3.39
CA GLY A 106 -4.44 -6.98 2.43
C GLY A 106 -3.59 -8.12 2.97
N LEU A 107 -3.68 -8.46 4.26
CA LEU A 107 -2.85 -9.50 4.88
C LEU A 107 -3.45 -10.90 4.75
N ASN A 108 -4.79 -11.02 4.86
CA ASN A 108 -5.48 -12.31 4.93
C ASN A 108 -6.40 -12.53 3.71
N ASN A 109 -5.88 -12.18 2.54
CA ASN A 109 -6.63 -12.18 1.28
C ASN A 109 -7.04 -13.59 0.85
N ALA A 110 -8.26 -13.74 0.37
CA ALA A 110 -8.65 -14.90 -0.43
C ALA A 110 -7.79 -14.96 -1.71
N THR A 111 -7.39 -16.16 -2.09
CA THR A 111 -6.58 -16.41 -3.29
C THR A 111 -7.44 -16.96 -4.41
N LEU A 112 -7.46 -16.29 -5.55
CA LEU A 112 -8.05 -16.77 -6.79
C LEU A 112 -6.92 -17.28 -7.67
N LYS A 113 -6.90 -18.60 -7.91
CA LYS A 113 -5.81 -19.27 -8.61
C LYS A 113 -6.32 -19.93 -9.88
N MET A 114 -5.69 -19.60 -11.01
CA MET A 114 -5.94 -20.30 -12.25
C MET A 114 -5.27 -21.68 -12.22
N ALA A 115 -6.08 -22.73 -12.17
CA ALA A 115 -5.66 -24.11 -12.37
C ALA A 115 -5.61 -24.48 -13.86
N GLY A 116 -6.43 -23.83 -14.68
CA GLY A 116 -6.46 -24.01 -16.13
C GLY A 116 -5.36 -23.27 -16.88
N THR A 117 -5.60 -23.07 -18.18
CA THR A 117 -4.67 -22.41 -19.09
C THR A 117 -5.13 -21.02 -19.53
N ASP A 118 -6.11 -20.44 -18.85
CA ASP A 118 -6.74 -19.16 -19.20
C ASP A 118 -6.34 -18.04 -18.22
N ARG A 119 -6.89 -16.84 -18.40
CA ARG A 119 -6.89 -15.72 -17.44
C ARG A 119 -7.93 -15.95 -16.34
N LEU A 120 -7.84 -15.20 -15.24
CA LEU A 120 -8.85 -15.24 -14.18
C LEU A 120 -10.16 -14.57 -14.61
N PHE A 121 -10.07 -13.40 -15.23
CA PHE A 121 -11.23 -12.57 -15.54
C PHE A 121 -11.25 -12.05 -16.98
N VAL A 122 -12.44 -12.07 -17.58
CA VAL A 122 -12.82 -11.26 -18.74
C VAL A 122 -13.91 -10.31 -18.27
N ILE A 123 -13.63 -9.02 -18.27
CA ILE A 123 -14.54 -7.97 -17.81
C ILE A 123 -14.92 -7.14 -19.03
N ASP A 124 -16.04 -7.50 -19.64
CA ASP A 124 -16.50 -6.94 -20.90
C ASP A 124 -17.99 -7.26 -21.10
N ASP A 125 -18.83 -6.22 -21.16
CA ASP A 125 -20.25 -6.37 -21.48
C ASP A 125 -20.52 -6.45 -22.99
N ASN A 126 -19.48 -6.33 -23.81
CA ASN A 126 -19.47 -6.24 -25.27
C ASN A 126 -20.18 -4.99 -25.82
N ASN A 127 -20.29 -3.93 -25.02
CA ASN A 127 -20.93 -2.68 -25.37
C ASN A 127 -19.94 -1.51 -25.29
N VAL A 128 -19.71 -0.87 -26.44
CA VAL A 128 -18.75 0.22 -26.53
C VAL A 128 -19.35 1.60 -26.30
N GLU A 129 -20.68 1.71 -26.28
CA GLU A 129 -21.38 3.01 -26.24
C GLU A 129 -22.03 3.29 -24.88
N SER A 130 -22.25 2.25 -24.07
CA SER A 130 -22.86 2.36 -22.75
C SER A 130 -21.86 2.77 -21.69
N ALA A 131 -22.38 3.28 -20.57
CA ALA A 131 -21.56 3.55 -19.39
C ALA A 131 -20.88 2.27 -18.89
N LEU A 132 -19.60 2.39 -18.54
CA LEU A 132 -18.78 1.26 -18.09
C LEU A 132 -19.39 0.57 -16.87
N LEU A 133 -19.32 -0.75 -16.84
CA LEU A 133 -19.65 -1.54 -15.65
C LEU A 133 -18.62 -1.26 -14.55
N ALA A 134 -19.10 -1.06 -13.32
CA ALA A 134 -18.23 -0.94 -12.16
C ALA A 134 -17.92 -2.32 -11.57
N VAL A 135 -16.65 -2.73 -11.62
CA VAL A 135 -16.15 -3.98 -11.04
C VAL A 135 -15.09 -3.68 -9.99
N ASN A 136 -15.32 -4.16 -8.77
CA ASN A 136 -14.41 -3.93 -7.64
C ASN A 136 -13.82 -5.25 -7.14
N LEU A 137 -12.49 -5.33 -7.09
CA LEU A 137 -11.73 -6.46 -6.56
C LEU A 137 -10.99 -6.01 -5.30
N ILE A 138 -11.35 -6.53 -4.13
CA ILE A 138 -10.88 -6.01 -2.84
C ILE A 138 -10.30 -7.13 -1.98
N GLU A 139 -9.05 -6.95 -1.54
CA GLU A 139 -8.34 -7.91 -0.69
C GLU A 139 -8.23 -9.31 -1.33
N LEU A 140 -7.77 -9.39 -2.58
CA LEU A 140 -7.60 -10.63 -3.32
C LEU A 140 -6.13 -10.91 -3.65
N ASN A 141 -5.73 -12.18 -3.65
CA ASN A 141 -4.49 -12.63 -4.28
C ASN A 141 -4.86 -13.27 -5.63
N LEU A 142 -4.60 -12.58 -6.72
CA LEU A 142 -4.83 -13.04 -8.08
C LEU A 142 -3.58 -13.75 -8.60
N GLN A 143 -3.68 -15.06 -8.80
CA GLN A 143 -2.57 -15.90 -9.25
C GLN A 143 -2.87 -16.50 -10.62
N GLY A 144 -2.03 -16.14 -11.59
CA GLY A 144 -2.12 -16.59 -12.97
C GLY A 144 -1.58 -18.01 -13.19
N THR A 145 -1.48 -18.35 -14.46
CA THR A 145 -0.90 -19.61 -14.95
C THR A 145 0.42 -19.33 -15.65
N SER A 146 1.29 -20.34 -15.79
CA SER A 146 2.54 -20.20 -16.53
C SER A 146 2.36 -20.10 -18.06
N ASN A 147 1.14 -20.32 -18.55
CA ASN A 147 0.84 -20.24 -19.97
C ASN A 147 0.84 -18.78 -20.45
N LYS A 148 1.52 -18.53 -21.57
CA LYS A 148 1.55 -17.21 -22.20
C LYS A 148 0.27 -16.99 -23.01
N LEU A 149 -0.56 -16.06 -22.58
CA LEU A 149 -1.81 -15.66 -23.23
C LEU A 149 -1.60 -14.55 -24.27
N ASN A 150 -2.63 -14.21 -25.03
CA ASN A 150 -2.57 -13.07 -25.95
C ASN A 150 -2.65 -11.75 -25.19
N ASP A 151 -3.82 -11.43 -24.66
CA ASP A 151 -4.12 -10.13 -24.06
C ASP A 151 -4.55 -10.31 -22.62
N GLY A 152 -3.77 -9.93 -21.62
CA GLY A 152 -4.11 -10.10 -20.20
C GLY A 152 -3.66 -11.46 -19.67
N GLY A 153 -2.67 -11.52 -18.80
CA GLY A 153 -2.27 -12.79 -18.16
C GLY A 153 -3.13 -13.13 -16.95
N LEU A 154 -3.77 -12.13 -16.33
CA LEU A 154 -4.73 -12.30 -15.23
C LEU A 154 -6.11 -11.76 -15.61
N ILE A 155 -6.16 -10.58 -16.23
CA ILE A 155 -7.39 -9.84 -16.48
C ILE A 155 -7.37 -9.26 -17.90
N LEU A 156 -8.45 -9.50 -18.64
CA LEU A 156 -8.83 -8.64 -19.76
C LEU A 156 -9.94 -7.72 -19.28
N ASN A 157 -9.72 -6.40 -19.38
CA ASN A 157 -10.67 -5.39 -18.95
C ASN A 157 -11.05 -4.48 -20.12
N ARG A 158 -12.36 -4.23 -20.26
CA ARG A 158 -12.94 -3.17 -21.08
C ARG A 158 -13.82 -2.21 -20.27
N GLU A 159 -14.03 -2.51 -19.00
CA GLU A 159 -14.96 -1.79 -18.12
C GLU A 159 -14.23 -0.91 -17.09
N SER A 160 -14.94 -0.43 -16.07
CA SER A 160 -14.35 0.30 -14.95
C SER A 160 -13.93 -0.69 -13.86
N LEU A 161 -12.63 -0.96 -13.78
CA LEU A 161 -12.03 -1.92 -12.86
C LEU A 161 -11.30 -1.20 -11.72
N SER A 162 -11.72 -1.46 -10.49
CA SER A 162 -11.06 -1.01 -9.27
C SER A 162 -10.44 -2.18 -8.52
N ILE A 163 -9.15 -2.13 -8.22
CA ILE A 163 -8.44 -3.16 -7.46
C ILE A 163 -7.77 -2.54 -6.24
N GLN A 164 -8.08 -3.08 -5.06
CA GLN A 164 -7.63 -2.52 -3.78
C GLN A 164 -7.05 -3.60 -2.87
N TYR A 165 -5.96 -3.31 -2.18
CA TYR A 165 -5.34 -4.20 -1.18
C TYR A 165 -5.05 -5.61 -1.72
N SER A 166 -4.68 -5.72 -3.00
CA SER A 166 -4.63 -7.00 -3.72
C SER A 166 -3.26 -7.30 -4.32
N ARG A 167 -2.95 -8.59 -4.49
CA ARG A 167 -1.72 -9.08 -5.11
C ARG A 167 -2.04 -9.59 -6.51
N LEU A 168 -1.30 -9.14 -7.52
CA LEU A 168 -1.43 -9.59 -8.89
C LEU A 168 -0.13 -10.26 -9.31
N THR A 169 -0.15 -11.59 -9.42
CA THR A 169 1.09 -12.35 -9.60
C THR A 169 0.99 -13.47 -10.63
N GLY A 170 2.13 -13.74 -11.28
CA GLY A 170 2.29 -14.89 -12.17
C GLY A 170 1.49 -14.83 -13.47
N GLY A 171 0.99 -13.66 -13.88
CA GLY A 171 0.37 -13.50 -15.18
C GLY A 171 1.41 -13.49 -16.31
N SER A 172 1.09 -14.13 -17.43
CA SER A 172 1.96 -14.15 -18.63
C SER A 172 1.15 -13.92 -19.89
N ALA A 173 1.53 -12.93 -20.72
CA ALA A 173 0.82 -12.61 -21.96
C ALA A 173 1.74 -12.02 -23.05
N ASN A 174 1.23 -11.84 -24.27
CA ASN A 174 1.89 -11.00 -25.28
C ASN A 174 1.68 -9.52 -24.91
N ARG A 175 0.46 -9.14 -24.56
CA ARG A 175 0.08 -7.79 -24.13
C ARG A 175 -0.58 -7.86 -22.76
N GLY A 176 -0.08 -7.14 -21.77
CA GLY A 176 -0.73 -7.05 -20.47
C GLY A 176 -0.47 -8.27 -19.60
N GLY A 177 0.73 -8.40 -19.04
CA GLY A 177 1.11 -9.58 -18.24
C GLY A 177 0.19 -9.78 -17.04
N ALA A 178 -0.16 -8.73 -16.31
CA ALA A 178 -1.28 -8.79 -15.36
C ALA A 178 -2.59 -8.38 -16.04
N ILE A 179 -2.65 -7.16 -16.59
CA ILE A 179 -3.90 -6.59 -17.11
C ILE A 179 -3.73 -6.11 -18.55
N TYR A 180 -4.66 -6.51 -19.40
CA TYR A 180 -4.93 -5.83 -20.67
C TYR A 180 -6.15 -4.92 -20.50
N ASN A 181 -5.99 -3.62 -20.77
CA ASN A 181 -7.04 -2.63 -20.70
C ASN A 181 -7.39 -2.11 -22.10
N ALA A 182 -8.62 -2.39 -22.52
CA ALA A 182 -9.11 -2.18 -23.87
C ALA A 182 -9.92 -0.88 -24.00
N GLY A 183 -9.95 -0.33 -25.20
CA GLY A 183 -10.78 0.79 -25.60
C GLY A 183 -10.00 2.09 -25.79
N VAL A 184 -10.44 2.86 -26.78
CA VAL A 184 -9.95 4.20 -27.09
C VAL A 184 -11.16 5.11 -27.23
N SER A 185 -11.18 6.19 -26.46
CA SER A 185 -12.23 7.22 -26.52
C SER A 185 -11.77 8.34 -27.44
N SER A 186 -11.87 8.13 -28.76
CA SER A 186 -11.49 9.14 -29.76
C SER A 186 -12.62 10.09 -30.15
N ASP A 187 -13.87 9.72 -29.89
CA ASP A 187 -15.08 10.54 -30.09
C ASP A 187 -16.08 10.29 -28.94
N ALA A 188 -17.15 11.10 -28.86
CA ALA A 188 -18.11 11.05 -27.76
C ALA A 188 -18.98 9.77 -27.73
N LYS A 189 -18.79 8.83 -28.66
CA LYS A 189 -19.64 7.63 -28.78
C LYS A 189 -19.04 6.41 -28.10
N ASN A 190 -17.72 6.23 -28.18
CA ASN A 190 -17.06 5.03 -27.66
C ASN A 190 -16.41 5.27 -26.30
N THR A 191 -16.71 4.41 -25.33
CA THR A 191 -16.05 4.37 -24.03
C THR A 191 -14.73 3.60 -24.08
N ALA A 192 -13.82 3.93 -23.17
CA ALA A 192 -12.56 3.24 -22.95
C ALA A 192 -12.51 2.66 -21.54
N GLY A 193 -12.05 1.42 -21.40
CA GLY A 193 -11.90 0.76 -20.11
C GLY A 193 -10.95 1.54 -19.21
N TYR A 194 -11.23 1.53 -17.90
CA TYR A 194 -10.46 2.27 -16.91
C TYR A 194 -10.00 1.34 -15.80
N VAL A 195 -8.72 1.44 -15.43
CA VAL A 195 -8.13 0.65 -14.35
C VAL A 195 -7.64 1.55 -13.22
N PHE A 196 -8.28 1.43 -12.06
CA PHE A 196 -7.83 2.07 -10.83
C PHE A 196 -7.22 1.03 -9.89
N ILE A 197 -5.95 1.24 -9.52
CA ILE A 197 -5.24 0.40 -8.57
C ILE A 197 -4.85 1.22 -7.34
N ASN A 198 -5.15 0.70 -6.16
CA ASN A 198 -4.77 1.32 -4.89
C ASN A 198 -4.27 0.28 -3.88
N ASN A 199 -3.23 0.63 -3.12
CA ASN A 199 -2.71 -0.22 -2.04
C ASN A 199 -2.42 -1.68 -2.47
N SER A 200 -1.94 -1.88 -3.69
CA SER A 200 -1.79 -3.22 -4.29
C SER A 200 -0.36 -3.48 -4.76
N ILE A 201 -0.07 -4.73 -5.09
CA ILE A 201 1.25 -5.15 -5.59
C ILE A 201 1.15 -5.96 -6.88
N PHE A 202 1.97 -5.59 -7.86
CA PHE A 202 2.22 -6.37 -9.07
C PHE A 202 3.57 -7.04 -8.96
N GLN A 203 3.60 -8.37 -9.01
CA GLN A 203 4.83 -9.12 -8.84
C GLN A 203 4.93 -10.35 -9.75
N ASN A 204 6.11 -10.58 -10.35
CA ASN A 204 6.40 -11.76 -11.18
C ASN A 204 5.47 -11.91 -12.40
N ASN A 205 4.95 -10.81 -12.96
CA ASN A 205 4.18 -10.85 -14.21
C ASN A 205 5.11 -10.65 -15.42
N LYS A 206 4.74 -11.24 -16.56
CA LYS A 206 5.58 -11.24 -17.78
C LYS A 206 4.78 -10.87 -19.02
N ALA A 207 5.33 -10.02 -19.88
CA ALA A 207 4.76 -9.83 -21.21
C ALA A 207 5.77 -9.31 -22.25
N ASP A 208 5.40 -9.43 -23.53
CA ASP A 208 6.16 -8.75 -24.61
C ASP A 208 5.96 -7.25 -24.52
N GLN A 209 4.74 -6.81 -24.20
CA GLN A 209 4.38 -5.41 -23.97
C GLN A 209 3.48 -5.30 -22.75
N GLY A 210 3.80 -4.43 -21.81
CA GLY A 210 2.95 -4.17 -20.67
C GLY A 210 2.92 -5.33 -19.67
N ALA A 211 4.07 -5.77 -19.15
CA ALA A 211 4.12 -6.88 -18.18
C ALA A 211 3.23 -6.64 -16.94
N VAL A 212 3.03 -5.39 -16.55
CA VAL A 212 2.07 -4.97 -15.53
C VAL A 212 0.73 -4.65 -16.19
N ILE A 213 0.69 -3.59 -17.00
CA ILE A 213 -0.50 -3.15 -17.72
C ILE A 213 -0.12 -2.89 -19.18
N TYR A 214 -0.89 -3.45 -20.09
CA TYR A 214 -1.00 -2.92 -21.45
C TYR A 214 -2.34 -2.19 -21.55
N SER A 215 -2.31 -0.94 -22.01
CA SER A 215 -3.51 -0.12 -22.16
C SER A 215 -3.53 0.52 -23.55
N GLU A 216 -4.64 0.41 -24.26
CA GLU A 216 -4.78 1.00 -25.60
C GLU A 216 -4.74 2.53 -25.58
N MET A 217 -5.26 3.11 -24.49
CA MET A 217 -5.24 4.53 -24.14
C MET A 217 -4.69 4.69 -22.71
N PRO A 218 -4.14 5.84 -22.25
CA PRO A 218 -3.59 5.96 -20.88
C PRO A 218 -4.64 5.96 -19.75
N MET A 219 -5.66 5.12 -19.84
CA MET A 219 -6.79 4.99 -18.91
C MET A 219 -6.46 4.07 -17.72
N TYR A 220 -5.40 4.40 -16.98
CA TYR A 220 -5.12 3.76 -15.70
C TYR A 220 -4.54 4.73 -14.68
N LEU A 221 -4.86 4.52 -13.40
CA LEU A 221 -4.23 5.22 -12.30
C LEU A 221 -3.81 4.23 -11.21
N ILE A 222 -2.52 4.22 -10.91
CA ILE A 222 -1.94 3.41 -9.82
C ILE A 222 -1.53 4.34 -8.69
N THR A 223 -1.98 4.02 -7.48
CA THR A 223 -1.70 4.81 -6.29
C THR A 223 -1.25 3.92 -5.14
N GLN A 224 -0.33 4.40 -4.31
CA GLN A 224 0.05 3.74 -3.05
C GLN A 224 0.42 2.26 -3.23
N SER A 225 1.10 1.92 -4.32
CA SER A 225 1.28 0.52 -4.75
C SER A 225 2.76 0.19 -4.96
N VAL A 226 3.04 -1.11 -5.09
CA VAL A 226 4.38 -1.63 -5.36
C VAL A 226 4.39 -2.39 -6.68
N ILE A 227 5.39 -2.11 -7.51
CA ILE A 227 5.60 -2.82 -8.77
C ILE A 227 7.02 -3.39 -8.74
N ARG A 228 7.14 -4.71 -8.59
CA ARG A 228 8.45 -5.36 -8.44
C ARG A 228 8.55 -6.68 -9.16
N ASP A 229 9.77 -7.04 -9.56
CA ASP A 229 10.08 -8.36 -10.13
C ASP A 229 9.25 -8.75 -11.38
N ASN A 230 8.67 -7.78 -12.10
CA ASN A 230 7.98 -8.02 -13.37
C ASN A 230 9.00 -8.00 -14.52
N GLU A 231 8.68 -8.68 -15.62
CA GLU A 231 9.61 -8.89 -16.73
C GLU A 231 8.95 -8.54 -18.07
N GLY A 232 9.40 -7.44 -18.68
CA GLY A 232 9.09 -7.09 -20.06
C GLY A 232 10.16 -7.58 -21.03
N VAL A 233 9.93 -7.45 -22.33
CA VAL A 233 11.01 -7.56 -23.33
C VAL A 233 11.93 -6.32 -23.25
N ALA A 234 13.21 -6.45 -23.61
CA ALA A 234 14.14 -5.32 -23.59
C ALA A 234 13.70 -4.18 -24.54
N GLY A 235 13.96 -2.94 -24.13
CA GLY A 235 13.68 -1.74 -24.93
C GLY A 235 12.29 -1.12 -24.66
N PRO A 236 11.89 -0.10 -25.45
CA PRO A 236 10.66 0.66 -25.21
C PRO A 236 9.37 -0.15 -25.41
N ASN A 237 9.38 -1.11 -26.34
CA ASN A 237 8.20 -1.94 -26.61
C ASN A 237 7.85 -2.87 -25.44
N GLY A 238 8.83 -3.29 -24.65
CA GLY A 238 8.59 -4.09 -23.46
C GLY A 238 8.49 -3.27 -22.18
N ALA A 239 8.06 -2.01 -22.28
CA ALA A 239 7.73 -1.23 -21.08
C ALA A 239 6.69 -1.98 -20.23
N LEU A 240 6.85 -1.95 -18.89
CA LEU A 240 6.00 -2.73 -17.98
C LEU A 240 4.59 -2.15 -17.91
N LEU A 241 4.48 -0.83 -17.90
CA LEU A 241 3.23 -0.10 -18.15
C LEU A 241 3.31 0.47 -19.54
N PHE A 242 2.62 -0.20 -20.47
CA PHE A 242 2.64 0.14 -21.88
C PHE A 242 1.33 0.81 -22.29
N VAL A 243 1.43 2.00 -22.87
CA VAL A 243 0.34 2.73 -23.49
C VAL A 243 0.54 2.77 -24.99
N GLN A 244 -0.47 2.31 -25.74
CA GLN A 244 -0.40 2.28 -27.20
C GLN A 244 -0.54 3.68 -27.80
N THR A 245 -1.63 4.39 -27.47
CA THR A 245 -1.98 5.71 -28.02
C THR A 245 -2.30 6.68 -26.89
N GLY A 246 -1.80 7.92 -26.92
CA GLY A 246 -2.15 8.94 -25.91
C GLY A 246 -3.51 9.61 -26.13
N PHE A 247 -3.89 10.51 -25.23
CA PHE A 247 -5.07 11.36 -25.43
C PHE A 247 -4.91 12.30 -26.63
N ASN A 248 -6.01 12.56 -27.34
CA ASN A 248 -6.05 13.56 -28.41
C ASN A 248 -6.37 14.97 -27.84
N ASN A 249 -6.30 16.00 -28.68
CA ASN A 249 -6.54 17.40 -28.26
C ASN A 249 -7.94 17.63 -27.64
N ASP A 250 -8.95 16.85 -28.04
CA ASP A 250 -10.33 17.01 -27.57
C ASP A 250 -10.53 16.45 -26.16
N THR A 251 -9.82 15.38 -25.81
CA THR A 251 -10.02 14.62 -24.57
C THR A 251 -8.98 14.92 -23.50
N ILE A 252 -7.79 15.39 -23.89
CA ILE A 252 -6.66 15.54 -22.97
C ILE A 252 -6.87 16.58 -21.88
N ALA A 253 -7.54 17.69 -22.18
CA ALA A 253 -7.76 18.76 -21.20
C ALA A 253 -8.54 18.25 -19.98
N GLY A 254 -9.58 17.44 -20.22
CA GLY A 254 -10.35 16.79 -19.16
C GLY A 254 -9.51 15.80 -18.37
N ALA A 255 -8.75 14.94 -19.06
CA ALA A 255 -7.87 13.94 -18.44
C ALA A 255 -6.81 14.55 -17.52
N LEU A 256 -6.19 15.66 -17.95
CA LEU A 256 -5.22 16.42 -17.16
C LEU A 256 -5.87 17.12 -15.96
N ALA A 257 -7.06 17.68 -16.13
CA ALA A 257 -7.78 18.38 -15.05
C ALA A 257 -8.12 17.44 -13.88
N VAL A 258 -8.61 16.23 -14.16
CA VAL A 258 -8.90 15.22 -13.11
C VAL A 258 -7.70 14.36 -12.77
N ARG A 259 -6.59 14.52 -13.51
CA ARG A 259 -5.37 13.72 -13.41
C ARG A 259 -5.73 12.22 -13.39
N SER A 260 -6.45 11.74 -14.40
CA SER A 260 -6.98 10.37 -14.41
C SER A 260 -5.95 9.29 -14.69
N SER A 261 -4.72 9.67 -15.06
CA SER A 261 -3.75 8.78 -15.73
C SER A 261 -2.37 8.84 -15.09
N GLY A 262 -1.75 7.69 -14.82
CA GLY A 262 -0.35 7.58 -14.39
C GLY A 262 -0.15 6.85 -13.06
N ILE A 263 0.91 7.22 -12.33
CA ILE A 263 1.37 6.52 -11.12
C ILE A 263 1.66 7.53 -10.01
N ARG A 264 1.20 7.25 -8.79
CA ARG A 264 1.32 8.16 -7.64
C ARG A 264 1.73 7.46 -6.36
N SER A 265 2.58 8.12 -5.56
CA SER A 265 2.97 7.65 -4.23
C SER A 265 3.34 6.17 -4.22
N SER A 266 4.12 5.71 -5.20
CA SER A 266 4.35 4.27 -5.43
C SER A 266 5.83 3.94 -5.58
N THR A 267 6.19 2.71 -5.20
CA THR A 267 7.55 2.18 -5.31
C THR A 267 7.66 1.18 -6.46
N ILE A 268 8.64 1.39 -7.35
CA ILE A 268 8.90 0.56 -8.52
C ILE A 268 10.38 0.15 -8.55
N PHE A 269 10.67 -1.15 -8.40
CA PHE A 269 12.05 -1.64 -8.34
C PHE A 269 12.21 -3.10 -8.77
N HIS A 270 13.44 -3.50 -9.11
CA HIS A 270 13.81 -4.88 -9.50
C HIS A 270 13.08 -5.47 -10.70
N ASN A 271 12.38 -4.63 -11.47
CA ASN A 271 11.76 -5.09 -12.70
C ASN A 271 12.80 -5.24 -13.82
N LYS A 272 12.59 -6.20 -14.70
CA LYS A 272 13.56 -6.66 -15.71
C LYS A 272 13.06 -6.39 -17.14
N GLY A 273 14.02 -6.37 -18.07
CA GLY A 273 13.78 -6.22 -19.49
C GLY A 273 13.64 -4.77 -19.94
N GLY A 274 12.41 -4.29 -20.10
CA GLY A 274 12.09 -2.97 -20.66
C GLY A 274 12.10 -1.83 -19.65
N TYR A 275 11.62 -0.67 -20.11
CA TYR A 275 11.39 0.51 -19.27
C TYR A 275 10.25 0.27 -18.27
N VAL A 276 10.21 1.01 -17.17
CA VAL A 276 9.09 0.97 -16.23
C VAL A 276 7.79 1.39 -16.92
N ALA A 277 7.79 2.51 -17.64
CA ALA A 277 6.63 2.99 -18.37
C ALA A 277 7.03 3.75 -19.63
N ASN A 278 6.18 3.71 -20.65
CA ASN A 278 6.25 4.63 -21.76
C ASN A 278 5.26 5.80 -21.52
N ILE A 279 5.76 7.03 -21.49
CA ILE A 279 4.99 8.22 -21.12
C ILE A 279 4.35 8.81 -22.37
N ARG A 280 3.02 8.85 -22.35
CA ARG A 280 2.14 9.37 -23.40
C ARG A 280 1.36 10.58 -22.91
N GLU A 281 0.69 11.23 -23.86
CA GLU A 281 -0.17 12.38 -23.64
C GLU A 281 -1.24 12.08 -22.58
N GLY A 282 -1.38 12.97 -21.60
CA GLY A 282 -2.31 12.92 -20.47
C GLY A 282 -1.78 12.21 -19.22
N MET A 283 -0.58 11.62 -19.26
CA MET A 283 -0.02 10.89 -18.12
C MET A 283 0.66 11.82 -17.10
N VAL A 284 0.38 11.58 -15.81
CA VAL A 284 1.02 12.28 -14.70
C VAL A 284 1.62 11.27 -13.72
N LEU A 285 2.94 11.30 -13.57
CA LEU A 285 3.69 10.53 -12.58
C LEU A 285 4.13 11.46 -11.47
N ASN A 286 3.79 11.14 -10.21
CA ASN A 286 4.08 12.02 -9.10
C ASN A 286 4.44 11.28 -7.81
N ASN A 287 5.44 11.76 -7.06
CA ASN A 287 5.85 11.16 -5.80
C ASN A 287 6.15 9.66 -5.91
N ASN A 288 6.91 9.23 -6.91
CA ASN A 288 7.26 7.82 -7.09
C ASN A 288 8.72 7.55 -6.78
N THR A 289 9.03 6.37 -6.23
CA THR A 289 10.41 5.88 -6.10
C THR A 289 10.67 4.83 -7.17
N ILE A 290 11.41 5.19 -8.22
CA ILE A 290 11.71 4.37 -9.39
C ILE A 290 13.21 4.10 -9.46
N ILE A 291 13.63 2.97 -8.93
CA ILE A 291 15.06 2.64 -8.77
C ILE A 291 15.33 1.17 -9.10
N LYS A 292 16.57 0.83 -9.47
CA LYS A 292 17.00 -0.57 -9.61
C LYS A 292 16.16 -1.41 -10.59
N ASN A 293 15.55 -0.78 -11.58
CA ASN A 293 14.89 -1.47 -12.70
C ASN A 293 15.86 -1.63 -13.87
N ALA A 294 15.52 -2.45 -14.87
CA ALA A 294 16.31 -2.56 -16.10
C ALA A 294 16.44 -1.22 -16.84
N ALA A 295 15.39 -0.40 -16.87
CA ALA A 295 15.41 0.98 -17.32
C ALA A 295 14.29 1.79 -16.62
N GLY A 296 14.43 3.11 -16.55
CA GLY A 296 13.47 4.02 -15.94
C GLY A 296 12.30 4.33 -16.87
N LEU A 297 12.15 5.57 -17.34
CA LEU A 297 11.00 5.99 -18.16
C LEU A 297 11.36 6.16 -19.65
N TYR A 298 10.42 5.85 -20.54
CA TYR A 298 10.56 6.14 -21.97
C TYR A 298 9.58 7.26 -22.36
N LEU A 299 10.08 8.44 -22.68
CA LEU A 299 9.31 9.67 -22.87
C LEU A 299 8.95 9.87 -24.34
N GLN A 300 7.67 9.99 -24.66
CA GLN A 300 7.17 10.03 -26.04
C GLN A 300 5.83 10.75 -26.14
N SER A 301 5.70 11.85 -25.39
CA SER A 301 4.48 12.66 -25.27
C SER A 301 4.60 13.91 -26.13
N LEU A 302 3.56 14.29 -26.88
CA LEU A 302 3.54 15.50 -27.69
C LEU A 302 2.72 16.62 -27.06
N ASN A 303 3.02 17.89 -27.35
CA ASN A 303 2.18 19.00 -26.89
C ASN A 303 0.73 18.85 -27.40
N PHE A 304 -0.22 19.23 -26.56
CA PHE A 304 -1.60 19.36 -26.99
C PHE A 304 -1.90 20.79 -27.43
N LYS A 305 -2.80 20.90 -28.40
CA LYS A 305 -3.18 22.17 -29.04
C LYS A 305 -4.53 22.63 -28.52
N VAL A 306 -4.59 23.88 -28.08
CA VAL A 306 -5.84 24.57 -27.74
C VAL A 306 -6.07 25.64 -28.80
N THR A 307 -7.17 25.51 -29.54
CA THR A 307 -7.62 26.50 -30.53
C THR A 307 -8.67 27.40 -29.89
N THR A 308 -8.43 28.70 -29.89
CA THR A 308 -9.39 29.72 -29.44
C THR A 308 -9.76 30.63 -30.61
N GLU A 309 -11.05 30.90 -30.80
CA GLU A 309 -11.51 31.94 -31.71
C GLU A 309 -11.51 33.30 -30.98
N GLU A 310 -10.76 34.26 -31.51
CA GLU A 310 -10.79 35.65 -31.05
C GLU A 310 -11.42 36.52 -32.14
N ASP A 311 -12.38 37.37 -31.76
CA ASP A 311 -12.92 38.40 -32.68
C ASP A 311 -11.94 39.57 -32.72
N VAL A 312 -11.29 39.75 -33.87
CA VAL A 312 -10.37 40.86 -34.11
C VAL A 312 -10.96 41.68 -35.25
N ASN A 313 -11.54 42.84 -34.90
CA ASN A 313 -12.17 43.78 -35.83
C ASN A 313 -13.37 43.22 -36.63
N GLY A 314 -14.17 42.33 -36.02
CA GLY A 314 -15.34 41.72 -36.67
C GLY A 314 -15.00 40.48 -37.51
N GLU A 315 -13.74 40.07 -37.55
CA GLU A 315 -13.29 38.82 -38.15
C GLU A 315 -12.93 37.81 -37.06
N LYS A 316 -13.51 36.62 -37.15
CA LYS A 316 -13.13 35.48 -36.31
C LYS A 316 -11.75 35.00 -36.72
N LYS A 317 -10.78 35.13 -35.83
CA LYS A 317 -9.42 34.64 -36.03
C LYS A 317 -9.14 33.48 -35.08
N GLU A 318 -8.73 32.35 -35.62
CA GLU A 318 -8.25 31.22 -34.82
C GLU A 318 -6.82 31.48 -34.34
N THR A 319 -6.61 31.33 -33.04
CA THR A 319 -5.30 31.32 -32.40
C THR A 319 -5.08 29.93 -31.81
N VAL A 320 -3.96 29.27 -32.18
CA VAL A 320 -3.57 27.96 -31.65
C VAL A 320 -2.43 28.15 -30.64
N LYS A 321 -2.61 27.65 -29.43
CA LYS A 321 -1.56 27.58 -28.39
C LYS A 321 -1.23 26.14 -28.07
N GLU A 322 0.05 25.85 -27.86
CA GLU A 322 0.56 24.54 -27.50
C GLU A 322 0.92 24.47 -26.02
N TYR A 323 0.58 23.36 -25.39
CA TYR A 323 0.82 23.11 -23.97
C TYR A 323 1.39 21.70 -23.75
N PRO A 324 2.26 21.51 -22.74
CA PRO A 324 2.74 20.18 -22.39
C PRO A 324 1.59 19.26 -21.98
N SER A 325 1.72 17.98 -22.31
CA SER A 325 0.65 16.99 -22.16
C SER A 325 0.93 15.93 -21.09
N SER A 326 2.15 15.88 -20.54
CA SER A 326 2.52 14.90 -19.52
C SER A 326 3.60 15.43 -18.59
N TYR A 327 3.60 14.90 -17.37
CA TYR A 327 4.39 15.43 -16.27
C TYR A 327 4.97 14.31 -15.40
N VAL A 328 6.27 14.41 -15.08
CA VAL A 328 6.96 13.57 -14.10
C VAL A 328 7.52 14.49 -13.01
N SER A 329 6.98 14.38 -11.80
CA SER A 329 7.30 15.30 -10.71
C SER A 329 7.50 14.63 -9.35
N ASN A 330 8.19 15.34 -8.46
CA ASN A 330 8.37 15.02 -7.05
C ASN A 330 8.86 13.59 -6.76
N SER A 331 9.58 12.98 -7.71
CA SER A 331 9.92 11.57 -7.71
C SER A 331 11.43 11.36 -7.50
N VAL A 332 11.80 10.15 -7.08
CA VAL A 332 13.17 9.63 -7.10
C VAL A 332 13.27 8.72 -8.31
N LEU A 333 14.04 9.10 -9.32
CA LEU A 333 14.21 8.39 -10.59
C LEU A 333 15.70 8.24 -10.90
N VAL A 334 16.33 7.25 -10.27
CA VAL A 334 17.80 7.07 -10.31
C VAL A 334 18.18 5.60 -10.26
N ALA A 335 19.44 5.29 -10.60
CA ALA A 335 20.01 3.94 -10.51
C ALA A 335 19.19 2.84 -11.21
N ASN A 336 18.52 3.19 -12.30
CA ASN A 336 17.99 2.21 -13.24
C ASN A 336 19.10 1.80 -14.21
N GLY A 337 19.09 0.55 -14.68
CA GLY A 337 20.19 -0.09 -15.39
C GLY A 337 20.63 0.64 -16.66
N ASN A 338 19.93 0.40 -17.77
CA ASN A 338 20.32 0.90 -19.10
C ASN A 338 20.23 2.43 -19.21
N SER A 339 19.19 3.03 -18.63
CA SER A 339 18.98 4.48 -18.59
C SER A 339 17.89 4.82 -17.56
N ASN A 340 17.96 6.00 -16.93
CA ASN A 340 16.85 6.54 -16.14
C ASN A 340 15.75 7.15 -17.03
N CYS A 341 16.13 7.77 -18.16
CA CYS A 341 15.18 8.24 -19.17
C CYS A 341 15.69 7.96 -20.59
N GLY A 342 14.84 7.36 -21.43
CA GLY A 342 14.96 7.41 -22.89
C GLY A 342 13.86 8.30 -23.45
N SER A 343 14.01 8.82 -24.66
CA SER A 343 12.95 9.61 -25.30
C SER A 343 12.90 9.45 -26.80
N THR A 344 11.77 9.82 -27.41
CA THR A 344 11.72 10.17 -28.83
C THR A 344 12.29 11.58 -29.05
N SER A 345 12.56 11.94 -30.31
CA SER A 345 13.14 13.25 -30.67
C SER A 345 12.16 14.41 -30.54
N ASP A 346 10.86 14.11 -30.61
CA ASP A 346 9.73 15.04 -30.56
C ASP A 346 9.03 15.07 -29.20
N ASP A 347 9.55 14.35 -28.21
CA ASP A 347 9.00 14.32 -26.85
C ASP A 347 9.05 15.70 -26.17
N THR A 348 7.91 16.09 -25.59
CA THR A 348 7.69 17.35 -24.87
C THR A 348 7.32 17.12 -23.40
N THR A 349 7.49 15.90 -22.86
CA THR A 349 7.24 15.60 -21.45
C THR A 349 8.00 16.58 -20.54
N ILE A 350 7.33 17.07 -19.49
CA ILE A 350 7.99 17.88 -18.45
C ILE A 350 8.48 16.98 -17.33
N VAL A 351 9.79 16.96 -17.08
CA VAL A 351 10.41 16.23 -15.97
C VAL A 351 11.02 17.24 -15.02
N GLN A 352 10.46 17.40 -13.83
CA GLN A 352 10.84 18.52 -12.94
C GLN A 352 10.69 18.20 -11.45
N SER A 353 11.44 18.89 -10.59
CA SER A 353 11.40 18.65 -9.14
C SER A 353 11.61 17.18 -8.76
N ASN A 354 12.51 16.48 -9.45
CA ASN A 354 12.85 15.08 -9.16
C ASN A 354 14.30 14.97 -8.68
N LEU A 355 14.62 13.93 -7.91
CA LEU A 355 15.99 13.44 -7.79
C LEU A 355 16.23 12.53 -8.99
N THR A 356 17.11 12.93 -9.90
CA THR A 356 17.30 12.27 -11.20
C THR A 356 18.70 12.50 -11.76
N THR A 357 18.91 12.16 -13.02
CA THR A 357 20.17 12.32 -13.76
C THR A 357 19.96 13.19 -15.00
N SER A 358 21.06 13.61 -15.64
CA SER A 358 21.03 14.57 -16.76
C SER A 358 20.19 14.13 -17.95
N GLU A 359 20.11 12.82 -18.25
CA GLU A 359 19.30 12.31 -19.35
C GLU A 359 17.79 12.49 -19.13
N CYS A 360 17.38 12.67 -17.87
CA CYS A 360 16.01 12.95 -17.49
C CYS A 360 15.72 14.45 -17.31
N ASP A 361 16.72 15.32 -17.39
CA ASP A 361 16.52 16.76 -17.20
C ASP A 361 15.90 17.40 -18.44
N ARG A 362 14.59 17.23 -18.59
CA ARG A 362 13.85 17.59 -19.80
C ARG A 362 12.76 18.60 -19.48
N ASN A 363 12.87 19.76 -20.12
CA ASN A 363 11.88 20.84 -20.07
C ASN A 363 11.57 21.33 -18.64
N ALA A 364 12.49 21.16 -17.70
CA ALA A 364 12.33 21.66 -16.34
C ALA A 364 12.37 23.20 -16.33
N GLY A 365 11.38 23.83 -15.68
CA GLY A 365 11.41 25.27 -15.47
C GLY A 365 12.44 25.66 -14.39
N GLU A 366 13.03 26.86 -14.50
CA GLU A 366 14.02 27.37 -13.54
C GLU A 366 13.55 27.36 -12.08
N ARG A 367 12.23 27.48 -11.86
CA ARG A 367 11.60 27.48 -10.52
C ARG A 367 11.40 26.07 -9.95
N LEU A 368 11.41 25.05 -10.80
CA LEU A 368 11.13 23.66 -10.46
C LEU A 368 12.30 22.75 -10.93
N PRO A 369 13.56 23.08 -10.60
CA PRO A 369 14.69 22.35 -11.12
C PRO A 369 14.69 20.90 -10.63
N ASN A 370 15.30 20.02 -11.41
CA ASN A 370 15.67 18.70 -10.94
C ASN A 370 16.91 18.76 -10.03
N PHE A 371 17.00 17.82 -9.11
CA PHE A 371 18.18 17.58 -8.28
C PHE A 371 19.00 16.45 -8.91
N MET A 372 20.25 16.75 -9.25
CA MET A 372 21.12 15.79 -9.93
C MET A 372 21.79 14.85 -8.94
N TRP A 373 21.53 13.56 -9.09
CA TRP A 373 22.16 12.51 -8.30
C TRP A 373 23.58 12.23 -8.80
N ASN A 374 24.53 12.21 -7.88
CA ASN A 374 25.92 11.84 -8.14
C ASN A 374 26.22 10.46 -7.57
N GLN A 375 26.17 9.43 -8.43
CA GLN A 375 26.47 8.05 -8.02
C GLN A 375 27.89 7.84 -7.47
N ASN A 376 28.82 8.76 -7.78
CA ASN A 376 30.22 8.67 -7.34
C ASN A 376 30.45 9.36 -5.99
N ASP A 377 29.47 10.09 -5.47
CA ASP A 377 29.55 10.70 -4.14
C ASP A 377 29.25 9.62 -3.06
N PRO A 378 30.20 9.29 -2.18
CA PRO A 378 29.99 8.31 -1.12
C PRO A 378 28.84 8.69 -0.15
N GLU A 379 28.53 9.99 -0.01
CA GLU A 379 27.37 10.46 0.78
C GLU A 379 26.04 10.22 0.06
N GLN A 380 26.06 9.99 -1.25
CA GLN A 380 24.87 9.78 -2.08
C GLN A 380 24.73 8.33 -2.53
N ALA A 381 25.35 7.38 -1.83
CA ALA A 381 25.01 5.97 -1.96
C ALA A 381 23.48 5.82 -1.90
N LEU A 382 22.88 5.07 -2.83
CA LEU A 382 21.42 5.07 -2.94
C LEU A 382 20.76 4.37 -1.74
N ILE A 383 21.24 3.18 -1.39
CA ILE A 383 20.67 2.32 -0.35
C ILE A 383 21.68 2.13 0.78
N ALA A 384 21.20 2.26 2.01
CA ALA A 384 22.00 2.09 3.22
C ALA A 384 22.44 0.64 3.43
N GLY A 385 23.68 0.43 3.86
CA GLY A 385 24.22 -0.91 4.14
C GLY A 385 24.76 -1.67 2.93
N GLY A 386 24.75 -1.07 1.73
CA GLY A 386 25.44 -1.62 0.55
C GLY A 386 24.61 -2.58 -0.29
N THR A 387 25.14 -3.77 -0.58
CA THR A 387 24.75 -4.63 -1.73
C THR A 387 23.33 -5.18 -1.70
N ASN A 388 22.68 -5.19 -0.54
CA ASN A 388 21.32 -5.70 -0.40
C ASN A 388 20.32 -4.56 -0.54
N ASP A 389 19.50 -4.62 -1.59
CA ASP A 389 18.44 -3.64 -1.83
C ASP A 389 17.22 -3.86 -0.90
N GLU A 390 17.17 -4.98 -0.17
CA GLU A 390 16.12 -5.34 0.78
C GLU A 390 16.70 -5.71 2.15
N GLY A 391 15.98 -5.42 3.23
CA GLY A 391 16.35 -5.84 4.59
C GLY A 391 16.29 -4.73 5.64
N ILE A 392 17.09 -4.90 6.70
CA ILE A 392 17.14 -3.97 7.83
C ILE A 392 18.00 -2.77 7.45
N CYS A 393 17.54 -1.58 7.81
CA CYS A 393 18.28 -0.35 7.57
C CYS A 393 19.53 -0.31 8.45
N ALA A 394 20.70 -0.20 7.82
CA ALA A 394 21.95 -0.01 8.55
C ALA A 394 21.90 1.31 9.31
N ALA A 395 22.06 1.24 10.63
CA ALA A 395 21.88 2.39 11.49
C ALA A 395 22.96 3.48 11.26
N PRO A 396 22.68 4.75 11.63
CA PRO A 396 23.67 5.81 11.58
C PRO A 396 24.96 5.43 12.32
N PRO A 397 26.15 5.81 11.81
CA PRO A 397 26.41 6.77 10.73
C PRO A 397 26.48 6.14 9.33
N ALA A 398 25.90 4.96 9.11
CA ALA A 398 25.88 4.34 7.78
C ALA A 398 25.26 5.28 6.75
N LYS A 399 25.94 5.45 5.60
CA LYS A 399 25.50 6.30 4.49
C LYS A 399 24.42 5.62 3.66
N GLY A 400 23.67 6.38 2.87
CA GLY A 400 22.55 5.88 2.06
C GLY A 400 21.39 6.86 2.04
N LEU A 401 20.94 7.28 0.87
CA LEU A 401 19.78 8.19 0.72
C LEU A 401 18.47 7.52 1.17
N LEU A 402 18.38 6.20 1.00
CA LEU A 402 17.22 5.38 1.34
C LEU A 402 17.64 4.20 2.24
N CYS A 403 16.77 3.78 3.15
CA CYS A 403 16.85 2.45 3.76
C CYS A 403 16.53 1.37 2.72
N PRO A 404 17.09 0.15 2.84
CA PRO A 404 16.66 -1.00 2.05
C PRO A 404 15.15 -1.20 2.12
N TYR A 405 14.59 -1.80 1.06
CA TYR A 405 13.18 -2.14 1.02
C TYR A 405 12.85 -3.09 2.18
N SER A 406 11.83 -2.74 2.96
CA SER A 406 11.35 -3.57 4.05
C SER A 406 9.84 -3.53 4.13
N THR A 407 9.23 -4.68 4.46
CA THR A 407 7.78 -4.81 4.65
C THR A 407 7.52 -4.95 6.15
N PRO A 408 6.87 -3.97 6.79
CA PRO A 408 6.47 -4.11 8.18
C PRO A 408 5.54 -5.31 8.38
N LYS A 409 5.66 -6.00 9.52
CA LYS A 409 4.90 -7.23 9.83
C LYS A 409 3.39 -7.10 9.62
N ASP A 410 2.85 -5.93 9.92
CA ASP A 410 1.41 -5.63 9.90
C ASP A 410 0.97 -4.85 8.65
N GLN A 411 1.80 -4.82 7.61
CA GLN A 411 1.49 -4.16 6.34
C GLN A 411 1.66 -5.11 5.16
N MET A 412 0.78 -4.96 4.17
CA MET A 412 0.88 -5.72 2.93
C MET A 412 2.04 -5.27 2.04
N LEU A 413 2.36 -3.97 2.05
CA LEU A 413 3.33 -3.36 1.16
C LEU A 413 4.54 -2.86 1.95
N GLY A 414 5.74 -3.18 1.47
CA GLY A 414 6.97 -2.55 1.93
C GLY A 414 7.31 -1.26 1.18
N PHE A 415 8.35 -0.58 1.65
CA PHE A 415 8.80 0.68 1.08
C PHE A 415 10.29 0.94 1.32
N PHE A 416 10.87 1.85 0.54
CA PHE A 416 12.16 2.46 0.81
C PHE A 416 11.95 3.72 1.65
N LYS A 417 12.46 3.75 2.88
CA LYS A 417 12.35 4.92 3.77
C LYS A 417 13.46 5.93 3.43
N PRO A 418 13.14 7.22 3.19
CA PRO A 418 14.16 8.27 3.07
C PRO A 418 15.02 8.37 4.33
N ARG A 419 16.23 8.91 4.19
CA ARG A 419 17.16 9.05 5.32
C ARG A 419 17.70 10.47 5.43
N LEU A 420 17.96 10.87 6.66
CA LEU A 420 18.70 12.07 6.99
C LEU A 420 20.05 11.63 7.56
N LEU A 421 21.11 11.79 6.75
CA LEU A 421 22.46 11.37 7.12
C LEU A 421 22.99 12.20 8.28
N THR A 422 23.81 11.61 9.15
CA THR A 422 24.44 12.32 10.27
C THR A 422 25.47 13.36 9.82
N SER A 423 25.99 13.23 8.59
CA SER A 423 26.88 14.20 7.95
C SER A 423 26.20 15.53 7.59
N TYR A 424 24.86 15.53 7.45
CA TYR A 424 24.11 16.75 7.13
C TYR A 424 24.15 17.74 8.29
N LYS A 425 24.37 19.02 7.97
CA LYS A 425 24.39 20.12 8.95
C LYS A 425 23.05 20.84 8.99
N LEU A 426 22.36 20.90 7.86
CA LEU A 426 21.04 21.50 7.70
C LEU A 426 20.11 20.51 7.00
N LEU A 427 18.80 20.67 7.20
CA LEU A 427 17.80 19.88 6.51
C LEU A 427 17.89 20.03 4.97
N SER A 428 18.27 21.22 4.51
CA SER A 428 18.47 21.54 3.10
C SER A 428 19.60 20.75 2.41
N ASP A 429 20.49 20.12 3.18
CA ASP A 429 21.58 19.30 2.66
C ASP A 429 21.07 17.96 2.10
N SER A 430 19.88 17.52 2.51
CA SER A 430 19.23 16.33 1.95
C SER A 430 18.91 16.53 0.47
N LEU A 431 19.04 15.49 -0.34
CA LEU A 431 18.60 15.51 -1.74
C LEU A 431 17.14 15.08 -1.93
N ILE A 432 16.53 14.50 -0.90
CA ILE A 432 15.19 13.91 -0.97
C ILE A 432 14.21 14.66 -0.07
N VAL A 433 14.64 14.95 1.15
CA VAL A 433 13.75 15.43 2.21
C VAL A 433 13.45 16.92 2.03
N ASN A 434 12.17 17.30 2.04
CA ASN A 434 11.68 18.66 1.77
C ASN A 434 12.23 19.26 0.47
N LYS A 435 12.13 18.50 -0.63
CA LYS A 435 12.58 18.94 -1.97
C LYS A 435 11.48 18.96 -3.02
N GLY A 436 10.38 18.23 -2.81
CA GLY A 436 9.17 18.30 -3.65
C GLY A 436 8.35 19.54 -3.32
N ARG A 437 7.50 20.00 -4.26
CA ARG A 437 6.73 21.25 -4.12
C ARG A 437 5.26 20.98 -3.77
N ILE A 438 4.72 21.64 -2.74
CA ILE A 438 3.31 21.46 -2.34
C ILE A 438 2.34 22.34 -3.14
N TYR A 439 2.82 23.44 -3.74
CA TYR A 439 1.99 24.28 -4.61
C TYR A 439 2.34 24.03 -6.08
N SER A 440 1.32 23.65 -6.87
CA SER A 440 1.33 24.02 -8.29
C SER A 440 1.37 25.54 -8.33
N ASP A 441 2.21 26.14 -9.17
CA ASP A 441 2.29 27.60 -9.25
C ASP A 441 1.03 28.24 -9.89
N GLY A 442 -0.03 27.45 -10.10
CA GLY A 442 -1.31 27.89 -10.64
C GLY A 442 -1.23 28.26 -12.12
N THR A 443 -0.10 28.00 -12.77
CA THR A 443 0.11 28.26 -14.19
C THR A 443 0.16 26.95 -14.99
N THR A 444 0.30 27.05 -16.30
CA THR A 444 0.56 25.90 -17.17
C THR A 444 1.96 25.28 -16.99
N PHE A 445 2.82 25.83 -16.12
CA PHE A 445 4.19 25.35 -15.87
C PHE A 445 4.24 24.04 -15.06
N SER A 446 3.29 23.77 -14.15
CA SER A 446 3.22 22.46 -13.46
C SER A 446 1.85 22.16 -12.86
N LEU A 447 1.27 21.01 -13.23
CA LEU A 447 0.04 20.47 -12.62
C LEU A 447 0.30 19.58 -11.39
N ALA A 448 1.56 19.30 -11.04
CA ALA A 448 1.91 18.26 -10.07
C ALA A 448 2.54 18.84 -8.79
N SER A 449 1.68 19.38 -7.91
CA SER A 449 2.01 19.49 -6.49
C SER A 449 2.20 18.11 -5.88
N CYS A 450 2.89 18.02 -4.74
CA CYS A 450 2.96 16.78 -3.97
C CYS A 450 1.57 16.17 -3.73
N GLU A 451 1.49 14.84 -3.79
CA GLU A 451 0.29 14.10 -3.42
C GLU A 451 -0.05 14.31 -1.93
N ALA A 452 -1.35 14.31 -1.61
CA ALA A 452 -1.79 14.54 -0.23
C ALA A 452 -1.34 13.44 0.74
N THR A 453 -1.11 12.22 0.25
CA THR A 453 -0.69 11.07 1.06
C THR A 453 0.50 10.35 0.42
N ASP A 454 1.36 9.78 1.26
CA ASP A 454 2.46 8.91 0.85
C ASP A 454 1.97 7.48 0.56
N GLN A 455 2.88 6.58 0.16
CA GLN A 455 2.53 5.18 -0.18
C GLN A 455 1.85 4.42 0.96
N ARG A 456 2.10 4.80 2.21
CA ARG A 456 1.55 4.16 3.41
C ARG A 456 0.15 4.70 3.74
N GLY A 457 -0.36 5.64 2.94
CA GLY A 457 -1.59 6.38 3.21
C GLY A 457 -1.41 7.43 4.31
N LYS A 458 -0.16 7.73 4.74
CA LYS A 458 0.08 8.79 5.72
C LYS A 458 0.01 10.15 5.03
N SER A 459 -0.62 11.13 5.67
CA SER A 459 -0.68 12.49 5.15
C SER A 459 0.72 13.08 5.01
N ARG A 460 1.00 13.69 3.86
CA ARG A 460 2.15 14.58 3.73
C ARG A 460 1.83 15.87 4.45
N THR A 461 2.69 16.29 5.37
CA THR A 461 2.37 17.43 6.23
C THR A 461 2.33 18.71 5.40
N GLY A 462 1.13 19.22 5.08
CA GLY A 462 0.93 20.48 4.37
C GLY A 462 1.32 21.75 5.15
N PHE A 463 2.07 21.61 6.25
CA PHE A 463 2.54 22.71 7.10
C PHE A 463 3.84 23.36 6.61
N ASN A 464 4.57 22.70 5.70
CA ASN A 464 5.79 23.23 5.09
C ASN A 464 5.56 23.35 3.59
N GLU A 465 6.14 24.34 2.91
CA GLU A 465 5.94 24.60 1.47
C GLU A 465 6.42 23.44 0.54
N LEU A 466 7.03 22.40 1.13
CA LEU A 466 7.74 21.32 0.47
C LEU A 466 7.41 19.95 1.08
N CYS A 467 7.46 18.89 0.26
CA CYS A 467 7.35 17.50 0.68
C CYS A 467 8.62 16.70 0.34
N ASP A 468 8.69 15.45 0.76
CA ASP A 468 9.78 14.55 0.38
C ASP A 468 9.61 14.00 -1.04
N LEU A 469 10.73 13.92 -1.78
CA LEU A 469 10.75 13.28 -3.09
C LEU A 469 10.55 11.77 -2.96
N GLY A 470 9.83 11.20 -3.92
CA GLY A 470 9.56 9.77 -3.97
C GLY A 470 8.32 9.35 -3.17
N ALA A 471 8.18 8.05 -2.97
CA ALA A 471 6.95 7.42 -2.51
C ALA A 471 6.58 7.68 -1.04
N ILE A 472 7.56 8.01 -0.21
CA ILE A 472 7.42 8.09 1.24
C ILE A 472 7.72 9.50 1.74
N GLU A 473 6.93 9.95 2.70
CA GLU A 473 7.18 11.16 3.48
C GLU A 473 7.75 10.78 4.84
N LEU A 474 8.82 11.41 5.31
CA LEU A 474 9.27 11.28 6.69
C LEU A 474 8.30 11.97 7.63
N VAL A 475 7.58 11.16 8.42
CA VAL A 475 6.60 11.66 9.38
C VAL A 475 7.21 11.72 10.78
N VAL A 476 7.07 12.88 11.42
CA VAL A 476 7.44 13.12 12.82
C VAL A 476 6.18 13.47 13.62
N ASN A 477 5.31 12.49 13.87
CA ASN A 477 4.11 12.69 14.68
C ASN A 477 4.36 12.42 16.17
N ARG A 478 4.52 13.47 16.97
CA ARG A 478 4.77 13.36 18.42
C ARG A 478 3.51 13.24 19.28
N GLY A 479 2.32 13.29 18.67
CA GLY A 479 1.04 13.25 19.39
C GLY A 479 0.65 11.87 19.90
N GLU A 480 1.26 10.80 19.38
CA GLU A 480 0.87 9.41 19.62
C GLU A 480 2.10 8.53 19.87
N ILE A 481 2.79 8.74 20.99
CA ILE A 481 3.93 7.90 21.39
C ILE A 481 3.42 6.81 22.35
N PRO A 482 3.57 5.51 22.03
CA PRO A 482 3.08 4.43 22.89
C PRO A 482 3.88 4.34 24.20
N ILE A 483 3.21 3.86 25.25
CA ILE A 483 3.91 3.46 26.49
C ILE A 483 4.61 2.13 26.24
N VAL A 484 5.91 2.09 26.49
CA VAL A 484 6.75 0.89 26.36
C VAL A 484 7.06 0.27 27.71
N GLY A 485 7.65 -0.91 27.71
CA GLY A 485 8.12 -1.60 28.92
C GLY A 485 7.69 -3.06 28.95
N GLN A 486 7.79 -3.66 30.14
CA GLN A 486 7.54 -5.09 30.31
C GLN A 486 7.23 -5.43 31.78
N ASP A 487 6.35 -6.40 31.97
CA ASP A 487 6.14 -7.07 33.26
C ASP A 487 7.17 -8.18 33.43
N ILE A 488 7.85 -8.20 34.57
CA ILE A 488 8.94 -9.11 34.91
C ILE A 488 8.77 -9.71 36.31
N LEU A 489 9.36 -10.88 36.52
CA LEU A 489 9.48 -11.49 37.85
C LEU A 489 10.79 -11.10 38.55
N TYR A 490 10.90 -11.41 39.84
CA TYR A 490 12.16 -11.28 40.59
C TYR A 490 13.33 -11.97 39.88
N GLY A 491 14.48 -11.29 39.87
CA GLY A 491 15.68 -11.69 39.14
C GLY A 491 15.62 -11.64 37.60
N GLN A 492 14.49 -11.26 36.98
CA GLN A 492 14.40 -11.14 35.52
C GLN A 492 14.87 -9.77 35.01
N ILE A 493 15.33 -9.76 33.76
CA ILE A 493 15.72 -8.56 33.02
C ILE A 493 14.62 -8.25 32.01
N ALA A 494 14.14 -7.01 31.98
CA ALA A 494 13.17 -6.57 30.98
C ALA A 494 13.89 -6.23 29.67
N LYS A 495 13.33 -6.69 28.54
CA LYS A 495 13.80 -6.45 27.18
C LYS A 495 12.62 -6.08 26.29
N PHE A 496 12.62 -4.85 25.78
CA PHE A 496 11.56 -4.32 24.93
C PHE A 496 12.17 -3.39 23.87
N SER A 497 11.38 -3.00 22.86
CA SER A 497 11.84 -2.11 21.80
C SER A 497 11.12 -0.77 21.86
N ILE A 498 11.84 0.29 21.50
CA ILE A 498 11.28 1.64 21.27
C ILE A 498 11.18 1.98 19.78
N ALA A 499 11.44 1.04 18.87
CA ALA A 499 11.49 1.30 17.43
C ALA A 499 10.20 1.95 16.89
N GLU A 500 9.03 1.53 17.36
CA GLU A 500 7.73 2.12 16.99
C GLU A 500 7.56 3.55 17.51
N SER A 501 8.27 3.91 18.58
CA SER A 501 8.26 5.25 19.17
C SER A 501 9.22 6.22 18.49
N LEU A 502 10.09 5.75 17.58
CA LEU A 502 11.09 6.59 16.88
C LEU A 502 10.52 7.38 15.69
N LEU A 503 9.21 7.23 15.42
CA LEU A 503 8.54 7.83 14.27
C LEU A 503 9.19 7.28 12.98
N ASP A 504 9.53 8.11 12.00
CA ASP A 504 10.36 7.67 10.86
C ASP A 504 11.88 7.92 11.09
N GLY A 505 12.27 8.44 12.25
CA GLY A 505 13.66 8.74 12.60
C GLY A 505 14.53 7.51 12.88
N GLU A 506 15.83 7.69 12.80
CA GLU A 506 16.84 6.70 13.24
C GLU A 506 17.58 7.26 14.46
N LEU A 507 17.92 6.41 15.43
CA LEU A 507 18.70 6.85 16.59
C LEU A 507 20.05 7.42 16.15
N LEU A 508 20.49 8.51 16.78
CA LEU A 508 21.84 9.03 16.58
C LEU A 508 22.88 8.12 17.25
N ASP A 509 24.06 7.98 16.66
CA ASP A 509 25.16 7.27 17.29
C ASP A 509 25.82 8.14 18.40
N PRO A 510 26.53 7.52 19.36
CA PRO A 510 27.18 8.23 20.46
C PRO A 510 28.11 9.39 20.06
N ALA A 511 28.85 9.27 18.97
CA ALA A 511 29.79 10.31 18.54
C ALA A 511 29.04 11.52 17.96
N THR A 512 27.97 11.26 17.21
CA THR A 512 27.06 12.32 16.77
C THR A 512 26.40 13.03 17.96
N CYS A 513 25.99 12.29 18.99
CA CYS A 513 25.44 12.88 20.22
C CYS A 513 26.42 13.81 20.93
N GLU A 514 27.69 13.41 21.08
CA GLU A 514 28.72 14.27 21.67
C GLU A 514 28.96 15.53 20.83
N THR A 515 28.91 15.40 19.50
CA THR A 515 29.04 16.55 18.59
C THR A 515 27.88 17.53 18.73
N GLN A 516 26.65 17.05 18.92
CA GLN A 516 25.45 17.88 19.01
C GLN A 516 25.24 18.50 20.40
N LEU A 517 25.46 17.73 21.48
CA LEU A 517 25.13 18.14 22.85
C LEU A 517 26.38 18.42 23.72
N GLY A 518 27.58 18.16 23.21
CA GLY A 518 28.80 18.13 24.02
C GLY A 518 28.89 16.87 24.88
N LYS A 519 29.89 16.84 25.76
CA LYS A 519 30.09 15.75 26.72
C LYS A 519 29.00 15.74 27.79
N ARG A 520 28.61 14.55 28.24
CA ARG A 520 27.68 14.41 29.37
C ARG A 520 28.28 14.98 30.65
N SER A 521 27.43 15.61 31.45
CA SER A 521 27.82 16.19 32.75
C SER A 521 28.24 15.12 33.78
N ASP A 522 27.79 13.88 33.63
CA ASP A 522 28.15 12.74 34.49
C ASP A 522 29.44 12.02 34.06
N GLY A 523 30.09 12.50 33.00
CA GLY A 523 31.34 11.93 32.48
C GLY A 523 31.21 10.58 31.77
N GLN A 524 30.00 10.04 31.63
CA GLN A 524 29.75 8.81 30.88
C GLN A 524 29.70 9.07 29.37
N PRO A 525 29.97 8.07 28.52
CA PRO A 525 29.71 8.20 27.09
C PRO A 525 28.22 8.30 26.80
N TRP A 526 27.85 8.97 25.70
CA TRP A 526 26.48 8.90 25.19
C TRP A 526 26.13 7.46 24.77
N GLN A 527 24.88 7.07 24.97
CA GLN A 527 24.30 5.87 24.35
C GLN A 527 23.57 6.28 23.06
N ALA A 528 23.10 5.28 22.30
CA ALA A 528 22.30 5.51 21.10
C ALA A 528 21.11 6.45 21.40
N GLY A 529 20.81 7.33 20.44
CA GLY A 529 19.74 8.31 20.58
C GLY A 529 20.02 9.40 21.61
N CYS A 530 21.26 9.58 22.06
CA CYS A 530 21.61 10.56 23.08
C CYS A 530 20.78 10.35 24.36
N LEU A 531 20.59 9.08 24.73
CA LEU A 531 19.63 8.66 25.74
C LEU A 531 19.76 9.43 27.06
N GLN A 532 18.64 9.98 27.52
CA GLN A 532 18.45 10.45 28.88
C GLN A 532 17.27 9.71 29.52
N VAL A 533 17.45 9.23 30.75
CA VAL A 533 16.39 8.57 31.51
C VAL A 533 15.87 9.57 32.55
N ILE A 534 14.62 9.97 32.42
CA ILE A 534 13.98 10.93 33.32
C ILE A 534 12.94 10.22 34.16
N GLN A 535 13.19 10.15 35.46
CA GLN A 535 12.23 9.58 36.41
C GLN A 535 10.99 10.47 36.52
N THR A 536 9.80 9.86 36.49
CA THR A 536 8.53 10.63 36.45
C THR A 536 7.80 10.63 37.79
N GLN A 537 7.74 9.48 38.47
CA GLN A 537 6.98 9.30 39.71
C GLN A 537 7.79 8.60 40.81
N THR A 538 8.79 7.81 40.45
CA THR A 538 9.57 6.97 41.38
C THR A 538 11.06 7.29 41.29
N PRO A 539 11.85 7.12 42.35
CA PRO A 539 13.29 6.96 42.20
C PRO A 539 13.59 5.76 41.29
N SER A 540 14.72 5.80 40.57
CA SER A 540 15.14 4.69 39.70
C SER A 540 15.27 3.40 40.51
N LYS A 541 14.70 2.29 39.99
CA LYS A 541 14.80 0.97 40.61
C LYS A 541 15.63 -0.02 39.78
N GLY A 542 16.30 0.49 38.76
CA GLY A 542 17.16 -0.28 37.87
C GLY A 542 17.92 0.61 36.91
N LYS A 543 18.66 -0.04 36.01
CA LYS A 543 19.52 0.58 35.00
C LYS A 543 19.04 0.25 33.60
N VAL A 544 19.02 1.26 32.75
CA VAL A 544 18.61 1.15 31.34
C VAL A 544 19.83 1.23 30.42
N THR A 545 19.88 0.35 29.43
CA THR A 545 20.74 0.50 28.25
C THR A 545 19.91 0.47 26.97
N LEU A 546 20.33 1.23 25.96
CA LEU A 546 19.69 1.33 24.65
C LEU A 546 20.73 1.07 23.55
N ASP A 547 20.41 0.15 22.64
CA ASP A 547 21.22 -0.10 21.45
C ASP A 547 20.74 0.73 20.24
N GLN A 548 21.48 0.62 19.14
CA GLN A 548 21.24 1.40 17.93
C GLN A 548 19.97 0.97 17.17
N ASP A 549 19.51 -0.26 17.37
CA ASP A 549 18.29 -0.81 16.76
C ASP A 549 17.04 -0.44 17.56
N GLY A 550 17.20 0.26 18.69
CA GLY A 550 16.09 0.65 19.55
C GLY A 550 15.69 -0.41 20.56
N ASN A 551 16.51 -1.45 20.79
CA ASN A 551 16.24 -2.40 21.87
C ASN A 551 16.73 -1.84 23.20
N VAL A 552 15.84 -1.91 24.18
CA VAL A 552 16.07 -1.47 25.55
C VAL A 552 16.26 -2.69 26.43
N THR A 553 17.29 -2.65 27.27
CA THR A 553 17.50 -3.60 28.36
C THR A 553 17.40 -2.86 29.69
N TYR A 554 16.52 -3.32 30.58
CA TYR A 554 16.37 -2.80 31.93
C TYR A 554 16.76 -3.89 32.95
N VAL A 555 17.76 -3.57 33.78
CA VAL A 555 18.27 -4.44 34.84
C VAL A 555 17.84 -3.88 36.20
N PRO A 556 16.95 -4.56 36.94
CA PRO A 556 16.56 -4.14 38.29
C PRO A 556 17.77 -4.10 39.23
N ASP A 557 17.80 -3.11 40.14
CA ASP A 557 18.86 -3.01 41.16
C ASP A 557 18.66 -4.03 42.32
N SER A 558 17.43 -4.50 42.51
CA SER A 558 17.03 -5.49 43.53
C SER A 558 15.66 -6.11 43.18
N ASP A 559 15.17 -7.04 44.02
CA ASP A 559 13.83 -7.62 43.91
C ASP A 559 12.79 -6.73 44.61
N TRP A 560 12.32 -5.71 43.91
CA TRP A 560 11.26 -4.82 44.39
C TRP A 560 9.89 -5.25 43.86
N HIS A 561 8.81 -4.85 44.55
CA HIS A 561 7.44 -5.08 44.07
C HIS A 561 6.80 -3.77 43.62
N GLY A 562 6.03 -3.81 42.54
CA GLY A 562 5.25 -2.69 42.03
C GLY A 562 5.70 -2.24 40.65
N ALA A 563 5.79 -0.92 40.41
CA ALA A 563 6.22 -0.36 39.12
C ALA A 563 7.40 0.62 39.25
N ASP A 564 8.22 0.71 38.21
CA ASP A 564 9.18 1.79 37.95
C ASP A 564 8.73 2.55 36.69
N LYS A 565 8.57 3.88 36.80
CA LYS A 565 8.00 4.73 35.75
C LYS A 565 8.93 5.88 35.39
N PHE A 566 9.41 5.87 34.16
CA PHE A 566 10.36 6.86 33.65
C PHE A 566 10.08 7.18 32.18
N ASN A 567 10.63 8.29 31.70
CA ASN A 567 10.66 8.63 30.29
C ASN A 567 12.05 8.37 29.73
N LEU A 568 12.10 7.70 28.58
CA LEU A 568 13.28 7.63 27.73
C LEU A 568 13.24 8.84 26.80
N ARG A 569 14.18 9.77 26.97
CA ARG A 569 14.36 10.90 26.04
C ARG A 569 15.43 10.55 25.04
N VAL A 570 15.05 10.53 23.76
CA VAL A 570 15.96 10.20 22.65
C VAL A 570 15.90 11.24 21.54
N MET A 571 17.04 11.47 20.89
CA MET A 571 17.18 12.22 19.65
C MET A 571 17.30 11.28 18.47
N THR A 572 16.74 11.67 17.34
CA THR A 572 16.81 10.92 16.09
C THR A 572 17.36 11.79 14.96
N THR A 573 17.64 11.18 13.82
CA THR A 573 18.02 11.86 12.58
C THR A 573 17.00 12.89 12.11
N THR A 574 15.71 12.72 12.43
CA THR A 574 14.64 13.65 12.06
C THR A 574 14.42 14.75 13.08
N THR A 575 14.68 14.52 14.37
CA THR A 575 14.41 15.52 15.42
C THR A 575 15.59 16.45 15.68
N ARG A 576 16.80 16.09 15.27
CA ARG A 576 18.04 16.87 15.53
C ARG A 576 18.09 18.25 14.88
N PHE A 577 17.23 18.51 13.88
CA PHE A 577 17.17 19.79 13.19
C PHE A 577 16.13 20.75 13.78
N ASN A 578 15.42 20.36 14.84
CA ASN A 578 14.43 21.21 15.50
C ASN A 578 15.09 22.27 16.39
N ASP A 579 14.30 23.16 16.98
CA ASP A 579 14.80 24.01 18.06
C ASP A 579 15.18 23.18 19.29
N ALA A 580 16.12 23.68 20.11
CA ALA A 580 16.68 22.95 21.25
C ALA A 580 15.63 22.48 22.28
N SER A 581 14.51 23.19 22.40
CA SER A 581 13.38 22.79 23.25
C SER A 581 12.65 21.53 22.77
N ASN A 582 12.88 21.11 21.53
CA ASN A 582 12.14 20.05 20.84
C ASN A 582 13.06 18.98 20.21
N TYR A 583 14.32 18.88 20.63
CA TYR A 583 15.25 17.86 20.13
C TYR A 583 14.87 16.43 20.50
N PHE A 584 14.29 16.25 21.67
CA PHE A 584 14.02 14.94 22.24
C PHE A 584 12.60 14.48 21.95
N ILE A 585 12.47 13.18 21.70
CA ILE A 585 11.22 12.42 21.77
C ILE A 585 11.12 11.88 23.20
N ASP A 586 10.03 12.18 23.89
CA ASP A 586 9.75 11.69 25.24
C ASP A 586 8.92 10.40 25.16
N ILE A 587 9.53 9.26 25.47
CA ILE A 587 8.91 7.93 25.37
C ILE A 587 8.59 7.42 26.78
N PRO A 588 7.32 7.34 27.19
CA PRO A 588 6.95 6.84 28.50
C PRO A 588 7.21 5.33 28.61
N ALA A 589 7.89 4.92 29.69
CA ALA A 589 8.22 3.53 29.96
C ALA A 589 7.71 3.10 31.35
N THR A 590 7.17 1.88 31.43
CA THR A 590 6.72 1.27 32.69
C THR A 590 7.25 -0.16 32.80
N ILE A 591 8.03 -0.42 33.86
CA ILE A 591 8.43 -1.78 34.24
C ILE A 591 7.64 -2.19 35.47
N VAL A 592 6.97 -3.33 35.43
CA VAL A 592 6.30 -3.91 36.60
C VAL A 592 7.10 -5.12 37.05
N GLN A 593 7.45 -5.17 38.33
CA GLN A 593 8.16 -6.32 38.91
C GLN A 593 7.32 -6.97 40.00
N ASP A 594 7.16 -8.30 39.87
CA ASP A 594 6.34 -9.11 40.77
C ASP A 594 7.11 -10.32 41.33
N PRO A 595 6.75 -10.77 42.55
CA PRO A 595 7.26 -12.04 43.07
C PRO A 595 6.82 -13.22 42.18
N PRO A 596 7.60 -14.30 42.10
CA PRO A 596 7.21 -15.50 41.37
C PRO A 596 5.84 -16.00 41.85
N ASN A 597 4.97 -16.29 40.89
CA ASN A 597 3.60 -16.71 41.15
C ASN A 597 3.58 -18.13 41.74
N THR A 598 3.66 -18.24 43.07
CA THR A 598 3.71 -19.53 43.81
C THR A 598 2.32 -20.05 44.19
N PHE A 599 1.25 -19.44 43.68
CA PHE A 599 -0.10 -19.93 43.89
C PHE A 599 -0.25 -21.31 43.25
N LYS A 600 -0.19 -22.36 44.08
CA LYS A 600 -0.70 -23.68 43.69
C LYS A 600 -2.19 -23.50 43.43
N SER A 601 -2.64 -23.75 42.20
CA SER A 601 -4.05 -23.93 41.91
C SER A 601 -4.58 -25.01 42.85
N LYS A 602 -5.25 -24.60 43.93
CA LYS A 602 -6.13 -25.50 44.65
C LYS A 602 -7.34 -25.60 43.75
N THR A 603 -7.38 -26.64 42.92
CA THR A 603 -8.65 -27.18 42.46
C THR A 603 -9.47 -27.45 43.73
N VAL A 604 -10.33 -26.51 44.09
CA VAL A 604 -11.40 -26.80 45.03
C VAL A 604 -12.23 -27.84 44.30
N ASN A 605 -12.15 -29.08 44.78
CA ASN A 605 -13.02 -30.14 44.35
C ASN A 605 -14.42 -29.74 44.85
N VAL A 606 -15.12 -28.93 44.06
CA VAL A 606 -16.56 -28.78 44.17
C VAL A 606 -17.08 -30.15 43.82
N GLY A 607 -17.23 -30.99 44.85
CA GLY A 607 -17.87 -32.28 44.75
C GLY A 607 -19.17 -32.05 44.00
N SER A 608 -19.24 -32.60 42.79
CA SER A 608 -20.47 -32.68 42.04
C SER A 608 -21.50 -33.30 42.97
N PHE A 609 -22.47 -32.52 43.43
CA PHE A 609 -23.70 -33.09 43.97
C PHE A 609 -24.30 -33.90 42.82
N GLY A 610 -24.00 -35.21 42.83
CA GLY A 610 -24.39 -36.11 41.77
C GLY A 610 -25.89 -36.06 41.55
N LEU A 611 -26.31 -36.39 40.33
CA LEU A 611 -27.72 -36.49 39.90
C LEU A 611 -28.67 -37.12 40.95
N GLY A 612 -28.16 -38.01 41.81
CA GLY A 612 -28.91 -38.61 42.91
C GLY A 612 -29.48 -37.61 43.92
N ALA A 613 -28.77 -36.52 44.25
CA ALA A 613 -29.28 -35.50 45.17
C ALA A 613 -30.42 -34.67 44.55
N ILE A 614 -30.33 -34.43 43.23
CA ILE A 614 -31.37 -33.74 42.45
C ILE A 614 -32.61 -34.64 42.29
N LEU A 615 -32.41 -35.95 42.05
CA LEU A 615 -33.50 -36.93 41.99
C LEU A 615 -34.19 -37.14 43.35
N ALA A 616 -33.45 -37.06 44.46
CA ALA A 616 -34.02 -37.08 45.80
C ALA A 616 -34.89 -35.83 46.07
N LEU A 617 -34.45 -34.65 45.64
CA LEU A 617 -35.25 -33.41 45.74
C LEU A 617 -36.51 -33.47 44.87
N LEU A 618 -36.43 -34.01 43.65
CA LEU A 618 -37.58 -34.18 42.77
C LEU A 618 -38.57 -35.24 43.30
N GLY A 619 -38.07 -36.31 43.92
CA GLY A 619 -38.89 -37.30 44.62
C GLY A 619 -39.65 -36.70 45.82
N LEU A 620 -39.02 -35.80 46.57
CA LEU A 620 -39.67 -35.08 47.67
C LEU A 620 -40.74 -34.08 47.19
N ILE A 621 -40.55 -33.46 46.01
CA ILE A 621 -41.57 -32.61 45.37
C ILE A 621 -42.75 -33.45 44.84
N GLY A 622 -42.48 -34.65 44.29
CA GLY A 622 -43.51 -35.60 43.88
C GLY A 622 -44.37 -36.12 45.04
N LEU A 623 -43.74 -36.46 46.17
CA LEU A 623 -44.43 -36.88 47.40
C LEU A 623 -45.29 -35.78 48.02
N ARG A 624 -44.95 -34.51 47.80
CA ARG A 624 -45.78 -33.37 48.25
C ARG A 624 -47.04 -33.16 47.41
N ARG A 625 -47.09 -33.65 46.16
CA ARG A 625 -48.27 -33.60 45.28
C ARG A 625 -49.22 -34.79 45.40
N LEU A 626 -48.85 -35.86 46.12
CA LEU A 626 -49.71 -37.02 46.40
C LEU A 626 -50.42 -36.95 47.76
N LYS A 627 -50.32 -35.80 48.46
CA LYS A 627 -51.00 -35.52 49.73
C LYS A 627 -51.86 -34.25 49.69
N SER A 628 -52.34 -33.85 48.51
CA SER A 628 -53.42 -32.86 48.37
C SER A 628 -54.52 -33.38 47.47
#